data_AF-A0A356EF30-F1
#
_entry.id   AF-A0A356EF30-F1
#
_cell.length_a   1.000
_cell.length_b   1.000
_cell.length_c   1.000
_cell.angle_alpha   90.00
_cell.angle_beta   90.00
_cell.angle_gamma   90.00
#
_symmetry.space_group_name_H-M   'P 1'
#
loop_
_entity.id
_entity.type
_entity.pdbx_description
1 polymer ?
#
loop_
_entity_poly.entity_id
_entity_poly.type
_entity_poly.pdbx_seq_one_letter_code
_entity_poly.pdbx_strand_id
1 'polypeptide(L)'
;MVRPRWKYTLFSLLAVLVSCSRLAWPALDLRLADGSLARAVAVWPAEALSNGQFIEALQLRNAQAQGDLMAWPEAAVFVFRQYRLPEPLPVGGSTTLTAAFPPVDYPLLLVLLDEAGNSLGSCQTPLVAGAGQSYRLDISLADMAPLSSFLLATVAGAEEEPFPVPTLAIGPAGAELRLEADAVAFPAGLRLRQQPGAYTLQVLERLPAYLDGGCLVVEYELPASFVAADAAPQPLVAALQLRTLAGQDLDYQLRLRPGRNRLYLHTAVLGAALSSLTLSGLPPELRLRRVAGSDGQVRETVPANAAASRPTSSAPRPLLVDLGTLYDYPPSAWRHAEYELFAWSLYPAILYFDFADYAIQGRFLSRLAYFVEKKGFQGRLLSNQQLQGRHGYNAHNYNGEGLAAFFNAVDASQFQLNPEEELLRQVAVRAGIISGSSAAWQAGSGGILSISREAPSVTGLRNLLMTHESMHGVFYEEPYHADFARRYWAETMTADQRSFWQLFMDMLSYSTTDEYLMVNELQAYMLQYPQIHNAWYYNTLVRDRLLLAYPEQRPRIEAFYAANPDFFTATARRFNQELFSLTGLIGGDVRCLVPAGRPAD
;
A
#
# COMPACT_ATOMS: atom_id res chain seq x y z
N MET A 1 -40.51 39.50 -32.25
CA MET A 1 -39.38 39.66 -31.32
C MET A 1 -38.98 38.29 -30.80
N VAL A 2 -37.70 37.99 -30.90
CA VAL A 2 -37.11 36.66 -31.11
C VAL A 2 -36.74 35.98 -29.79
N ARG A 3 -37.04 34.69 -29.69
CA ARG A 3 -36.28 33.69 -28.90
C ARG A 3 -35.80 32.62 -29.88
N PRO A 4 -34.59 32.06 -29.71
CA PRO A 4 -34.36 30.71 -30.21
C PRO A 4 -33.90 29.75 -29.10
N ARG A 5 -34.61 28.62 -29.06
CA ARG A 5 -34.15 27.32 -28.58
C ARG A 5 -33.21 26.73 -29.62
N TRP A 6 -32.14 26.04 -29.20
CA TRP A 6 -31.42 25.10 -30.06
C TRP A 6 -31.56 23.69 -29.49
N LYS A 7 -32.34 22.87 -30.20
CA LYS A 7 -32.40 21.40 -30.10
C LYS A 7 -31.63 20.85 -31.31
N TYR A 8 -30.84 19.81 -31.07
CA TYR A 8 -30.44 18.73 -31.99
C TYR A 8 -30.69 18.94 -33.49
N THR A 9 -29.63 19.24 -34.25
CA THR A 9 -29.49 18.78 -35.64
C THR A 9 -28.01 18.84 -36.04
N LEU A 10 -27.33 17.69 -36.07
CA LEU A 10 -26.06 17.53 -36.79
C LEU A 10 -25.97 16.11 -37.36
N PHE A 11 -26.97 15.74 -38.15
CA PHE A 11 -26.80 14.74 -39.20
C PHE A 11 -26.55 15.51 -40.51
N SER A 12 -25.63 15.00 -41.34
CA SER A 12 -25.22 15.53 -42.65
C SER A 12 -23.93 16.36 -42.70
N LEU A 13 -22.79 15.71 -42.44
CA LEU A 13 -21.51 16.06 -43.09
C LEU A 13 -20.51 14.89 -43.01
N LEU A 14 -20.87 13.77 -43.64
CA LEU A 14 -19.93 12.66 -43.89
C LEU A 14 -20.29 11.97 -45.21
N ALA A 15 -20.20 12.73 -46.29
CA ALA A 15 -20.12 12.24 -47.64
C ALA A 15 -19.13 13.14 -48.39
N VAL A 16 -18.27 12.54 -49.20
CA VAL A 16 -17.18 13.14 -49.99
C VAL A 16 -15.80 13.12 -49.30
N LEU A 17 -15.13 11.96 -49.36
CA LEU A 17 -13.80 11.76 -49.98
C LEU A 17 -13.26 10.35 -49.67
N VAL A 18 -13.67 9.34 -50.44
CA VAL A 18 -12.86 8.13 -50.66
C VAL A 18 -12.98 7.75 -52.12
N SER A 19 -11.90 7.97 -52.87
CA SER A 19 -11.64 7.26 -54.12
C SER A 19 -10.22 6.72 -54.06
N CYS A 20 -10.09 5.45 -54.46
CA CYS A 20 -8.87 4.70 -54.76
C CYS A 20 -8.14 3.99 -53.61
N SER A 21 -8.72 2.88 -53.13
CA SER A 21 -8.03 1.58 -53.10
C SER A 21 -9.08 0.45 -53.05
N ARG A 22 -8.98 -0.50 -53.98
CA ARG A 22 -9.91 -1.65 -54.10
C ARG A 22 -9.45 -2.76 -53.15
N LEU A 23 -9.90 -2.72 -51.90
CA LEU A 23 -10.09 -3.91 -51.06
C LEU A 23 -11.43 -3.72 -50.36
N ALA A 24 -12.40 -4.59 -50.64
CA ALA A 24 -13.69 -4.58 -49.97
C ALA A 24 -13.51 -5.26 -48.60
N TRP A 25 -13.67 -4.51 -47.52
CA TRP A 25 -13.64 -5.02 -46.15
C TRP A 25 -15.06 -5.46 -45.74
N PRO A 26 -15.23 -6.54 -44.95
CA PRO A 26 -16.54 -6.90 -44.44
C PRO A 26 -17.05 -5.77 -43.53
N ALA A 27 -18.17 -5.17 -43.91
CA ALA A 27 -18.89 -4.26 -43.03
C ALA A 27 -19.44 -5.08 -41.84
N LEU A 28 -19.24 -4.59 -40.62
CA LEU A 28 -19.83 -5.20 -39.43
C LEU A 28 -21.23 -4.59 -39.26
N ASP A 29 -22.27 -5.41 -39.41
CA ASP A 29 -23.64 -4.99 -39.14
C ASP A 29 -23.94 -5.26 -37.66
N LEU A 30 -24.09 -4.20 -36.86
CA LEU A 30 -24.47 -4.27 -35.45
C LEU A 30 -25.99 -4.26 -35.33
N ARG A 31 -26.54 -5.11 -34.46
CA ARG A 31 -27.97 -5.13 -34.18
C ARG A 31 -28.21 -4.76 -32.72
N LEU A 32 -28.86 -3.61 -32.50
CA LEU A 32 -29.20 -3.13 -31.16
C LEU A 32 -30.33 -3.98 -30.56
N ALA A 33 -30.48 -3.92 -29.23
CA ALA A 33 -31.48 -4.69 -28.48
C ALA A 33 -32.93 -4.35 -28.91
N ASP A 34 -33.16 -3.17 -29.47
CA ASP A 34 -34.43 -2.74 -30.04
C ASP A 34 -34.67 -3.23 -31.48
N GLY A 35 -33.74 -4.02 -32.03
CA GLY A 35 -33.80 -4.59 -33.37
C GLY A 35 -33.28 -3.67 -34.48
N SER A 36 -32.86 -2.44 -34.17
CA SER A 36 -32.28 -1.52 -35.14
C SER A 36 -30.89 -1.97 -35.59
N LEU A 37 -30.56 -1.68 -36.85
CA LEU A 37 -29.29 -2.02 -37.49
C LEU A 37 -28.40 -0.79 -37.53
N ALA A 38 -27.24 -0.86 -36.86
CA ALA A 38 -26.18 0.12 -36.96
C ALA A 38 -25.04 -0.48 -37.81
N ARG A 39 -24.75 0.12 -38.97
CA ARG A 39 -23.68 -0.35 -39.84
C ARG A 39 -22.37 0.32 -39.42
N ALA A 40 -21.41 -0.46 -38.95
CA ALA A 40 -20.07 0.04 -38.66
C ALA A 40 -19.27 0.12 -39.96
N VAL A 41 -18.79 1.33 -40.29
CA VAL A 41 -17.85 1.53 -41.40
C VAL A 41 -16.43 1.47 -40.81
N ALA A 42 -15.70 0.40 -41.12
CA ALA A 42 -14.29 0.32 -40.77
C ALA A 42 -13.51 1.36 -41.58
N VAL A 43 -12.86 2.32 -40.93
CA VAL A 43 -11.88 3.19 -41.56
C VAL A 43 -10.59 3.14 -40.75
N TRP A 44 -9.77 2.13 -41.00
CA TRP A 44 -8.32 2.22 -40.76
C TRP A 44 -7.58 1.27 -41.72
N PRO A 45 -6.52 1.73 -42.41
CA PRO A 45 -5.68 0.86 -43.20
C PRO A 45 -4.91 -0.10 -42.28
N ALA A 46 -5.05 -1.40 -42.51
CA ALA A 46 -4.25 -2.42 -41.85
C ALA A 46 -2.86 -2.48 -42.51
N GLU A 47 -1.93 -1.75 -41.94
CA GLU A 47 -0.56 -2.25 -41.84
C GLU A 47 -0.41 -2.72 -40.39
N ALA A 48 0.16 -3.90 -40.19
CA ALA A 48 0.23 -4.55 -38.88
C ALA A 48 0.91 -3.64 -37.85
N LEU A 49 0.12 -2.96 -37.03
CA LEU A 49 0.62 -2.16 -35.91
C LEU A 49 0.72 -3.08 -34.70
N SER A 50 1.94 -3.28 -34.21
CA SER A 50 2.17 -3.82 -32.87
C SER A 50 1.48 -2.96 -31.81
N ASN A 51 1.23 -3.50 -30.61
CA ASN A 51 0.59 -2.76 -29.50
C ASN A 51 1.20 -1.37 -29.24
N GLY A 52 2.50 -1.19 -29.48
CA GLY A 52 3.17 0.12 -29.38
C GLY A 52 2.80 1.09 -30.50
N GLN A 53 2.69 0.60 -31.74
CA GLN A 53 2.34 1.39 -32.91
C GLN A 53 0.85 1.75 -32.97
N PHE A 54 -0.03 0.94 -32.38
CA PHE A 54 -1.44 1.25 -32.21
C PHE A 54 -1.65 2.44 -31.26
N ILE A 55 -0.91 2.48 -30.15
CA ILE A 55 -0.92 3.60 -29.19
C ILE A 55 -0.28 4.85 -29.82
N GLU A 56 0.80 4.72 -30.58
CA GLU A 56 1.39 5.84 -31.34
C GLU A 56 0.46 6.37 -32.43
N ALA A 57 -0.25 5.51 -33.16
CA ALA A 57 -1.20 5.94 -34.19
C ALA A 57 -2.41 6.69 -33.61
N LEU A 58 -2.85 6.32 -32.40
CA LEU A 58 -3.87 7.05 -31.63
C LEU A 58 -3.36 8.42 -31.14
N GLN A 59 -2.06 8.56 -30.88
CA GLN A 59 -1.44 9.80 -30.39
C GLN A 59 -0.95 10.75 -31.52
N LEU A 60 -0.43 10.22 -32.64
CA LEU A 60 0.25 11.03 -33.67
C LEU A 60 -0.68 11.69 -34.71
N ARG A 61 -1.92 11.21 -34.92
CA ARG A 61 -2.83 11.84 -35.91
C ARG A 61 -3.71 12.96 -35.37
N ASN A 62 -3.72 13.19 -34.06
CA ASN A 62 -4.30 14.41 -33.48
C ASN A 62 -3.38 15.65 -33.61
N ALA A 63 -2.16 15.49 -34.12
CA ALA A 63 -1.24 16.61 -34.32
C ALA A 63 -1.19 17.15 -35.76
N GLN A 64 -1.74 16.46 -36.77
CA GLN A 64 -1.66 16.94 -38.16
C GLN A 64 -2.84 16.47 -39.02
N ALA A 65 -3.92 17.24 -39.04
CA ALA A 65 -4.71 17.50 -40.25
C ALA A 65 -5.60 18.73 -40.02
N GLN A 66 -5.22 19.83 -40.68
CA GLN A 66 -6.05 21.02 -40.91
C GLN A 66 -6.37 21.88 -39.68
N GLY A 67 -5.32 22.53 -39.14
CA GLY A 67 -5.23 24.00 -39.13
C GLY A 67 -6.27 24.88 -38.42
N ASP A 68 -7.36 24.36 -37.85
CA ASP A 68 -8.34 25.14 -37.10
C ASP A 68 -9.12 24.23 -36.13
N LEU A 69 -8.63 24.09 -34.89
CA LEU A 69 -9.44 23.69 -33.72
C LEU A 69 -8.64 23.89 -32.41
N MET A 70 -9.31 24.45 -31.40
CA MET A 70 -8.79 24.73 -30.06
C MET A 70 -8.02 23.53 -29.47
N ALA A 71 -6.79 23.79 -29.04
CA ALA A 71 -6.05 22.87 -28.19
C ALA A 71 -6.86 22.52 -26.94
N TRP A 72 -7.19 21.25 -26.75
CA TRP A 72 -7.62 20.74 -25.44
C TRP A 72 -6.35 20.56 -24.59
N PRO A 73 -6.17 21.27 -23.47
CA PRO A 73 -4.89 21.30 -22.75
C PRO A 73 -4.57 20.07 -21.90
N GLU A 74 -5.36 19.00 -21.92
CA GLU A 74 -5.19 17.87 -21.01
C GLU A 74 -5.18 16.55 -21.79
N ALA A 75 -4.10 15.78 -21.63
CA ALA A 75 -3.92 14.49 -22.28
C ALA A 75 -5.04 13.54 -21.86
N ALA A 76 -5.90 13.16 -22.80
CA ALA A 76 -6.90 12.12 -22.60
C ALA A 76 -6.21 10.82 -22.12
N VAL A 77 -6.39 10.46 -20.86
CA VAL A 77 -5.90 9.20 -20.31
C VAL A 77 -6.84 8.11 -20.83
N PHE A 78 -6.32 7.20 -21.65
CA PHE A 78 -7.06 6.01 -22.05
C PHE A 78 -6.92 4.96 -20.95
N VAL A 79 -8.04 4.54 -20.38
CA VAL A 79 -8.08 3.38 -19.48
C VAL A 79 -8.48 2.19 -20.31
N PHE A 80 -7.69 1.12 -20.28
CA PHE A 80 -8.04 -0.11 -20.97
C PHE A 80 -7.92 -1.34 -20.09
N ARG A 81 -8.71 -2.35 -20.40
CA ARG A 81 -8.71 -3.66 -19.77
C ARG A 81 -8.78 -4.75 -20.83
N GLN A 82 -7.76 -5.60 -20.86
CA GLN A 82 -7.72 -6.76 -21.73
C GLN A 82 -8.26 -7.99 -21.00
N TYR A 83 -9.10 -8.75 -21.68
CA TYR A 83 -9.70 -9.98 -21.22
C TYR A 83 -9.28 -11.11 -22.15
N ARG A 84 -8.60 -12.12 -21.59
CA ARG A 84 -8.18 -13.29 -22.34
C ARG A 84 -9.24 -14.38 -22.24
N LEU A 85 -9.52 -15.02 -23.36
CA LEU A 85 -10.42 -16.16 -23.41
C LEU A 85 -9.72 -17.41 -22.86
N PRO A 86 -10.45 -18.28 -22.12
CA PRO A 86 -9.88 -19.53 -21.61
C PRO A 86 -9.31 -20.41 -22.73
N GLU A 87 -9.99 -20.40 -23.88
CA GLU A 87 -9.57 -21.04 -25.12
C GLU A 87 -9.83 -20.07 -26.29
N PRO A 88 -8.91 -19.95 -27.27
CA PRO A 88 -9.15 -19.16 -28.46
C PRO A 88 -10.39 -19.65 -29.21
N LEU A 89 -11.26 -18.73 -29.63
CA LEU A 89 -12.44 -19.10 -30.40
C LEU A 89 -12.03 -19.50 -31.82
N PRO A 90 -12.43 -20.69 -32.29
CA PRO A 90 -12.05 -21.18 -33.60
C PRO A 90 -12.67 -20.34 -34.73
N VAL A 91 -11.95 -20.27 -35.84
CA VAL A 91 -12.38 -19.60 -37.06
C VAL A 91 -13.30 -20.53 -37.85
N GLY A 92 -14.49 -20.06 -38.22
CA GLY A 92 -15.43 -20.80 -39.05
C GLY A 92 -16.85 -20.85 -38.46
N GLY A 93 -17.60 -19.76 -38.57
CA GLY A 93 -18.99 -19.65 -38.13
C GLY A 93 -19.36 -18.21 -37.78
N SER A 94 -20.67 -17.89 -37.72
CA SER A 94 -21.11 -16.64 -37.10
C SER A 94 -21.07 -16.80 -35.58
N THR A 95 -20.18 -16.08 -34.90
CA THR A 95 -20.09 -16.10 -33.43
C THR A 95 -20.71 -14.82 -32.87
N THR A 96 -21.75 -14.95 -32.05
CA THR A 96 -22.29 -13.79 -31.35
C THR A 96 -21.48 -13.57 -30.07
N LEU A 97 -20.91 -12.37 -29.89
CA LEU A 97 -20.37 -11.92 -28.61
C LEU A 97 -21.44 -11.08 -27.91
N THR A 98 -21.95 -11.54 -26.76
CA THR A 98 -22.88 -10.71 -25.98
C THR A 98 -22.12 -10.09 -24.81
N ALA A 99 -22.06 -8.76 -24.78
CA ALA A 99 -21.38 -8.01 -23.73
C ALA A 99 -22.40 -7.15 -22.99
N ALA A 100 -22.72 -7.52 -21.75
CA ALA A 100 -23.55 -6.71 -20.88
C ALA A 100 -22.64 -5.75 -20.10
N PHE A 101 -22.80 -4.45 -20.34
CA PHE A 101 -22.09 -3.41 -19.62
C PHE A 101 -22.99 -2.86 -18.50
N PRO A 102 -22.46 -2.62 -17.30
CA PRO A 102 -23.04 -1.64 -16.40
C PRO A 102 -23.27 -0.30 -17.13
N PRO A 103 -24.28 0.49 -16.73
CA PRO A 103 -24.45 1.82 -17.30
C PRO A 103 -23.17 2.62 -17.19
N VAL A 104 -22.75 3.19 -18.31
CA VAL A 104 -21.67 4.16 -18.36
C VAL A 104 -22.06 5.33 -19.23
N ASP A 105 -21.73 6.53 -18.77
CA ASP A 105 -22.04 7.77 -19.46
C ASP A 105 -20.96 8.16 -20.50
N TYR A 106 -20.09 7.21 -20.85
CA TYR A 106 -18.97 7.41 -21.77
C TYR A 106 -18.85 6.28 -22.80
N PRO A 107 -18.34 6.58 -24.02
CA PRO A 107 -18.17 5.60 -25.07
C PRO A 107 -17.06 4.60 -24.72
N LEU A 108 -17.34 3.31 -24.87
CA LEU A 108 -16.36 2.24 -24.75
C LEU A 108 -15.92 1.80 -26.15
N LEU A 109 -14.63 1.67 -26.35
CA LEU A 109 -14.02 1.03 -27.51
C LEU A 109 -13.70 -0.43 -27.16
N LEU A 110 -14.34 -1.38 -27.82
CA LEU A 110 -13.97 -2.78 -27.75
C LEU A 110 -13.06 -3.10 -28.95
N VAL A 111 -11.90 -3.70 -28.69
CA VAL A 111 -10.93 -4.17 -29.68
C VAL A 111 -10.80 -5.68 -29.55
N LEU A 112 -10.87 -6.40 -30.65
CA LEU A 112 -10.73 -7.86 -30.70
C LEU A 112 -9.29 -8.20 -31.06
N LEU A 113 -8.69 -9.19 -30.40
CA LEU A 113 -7.27 -9.51 -30.55
C LEU A 113 -7.03 -11.01 -30.80
N ASP A 114 -6.13 -11.33 -31.73
CA ASP A 114 -5.66 -12.70 -31.95
C ASP A 114 -4.64 -13.16 -30.88
N GLU A 115 -4.12 -14.37 -30.96
CA GLU A 115 -3.11 -14.88 -30.01
C GLU A 115 -1.80 -14.08 -29.99
N ALA A 116 -1.44 -13.48 -31.13
CA ALA A 116 -0.27 -12.63 -31.26
C ALA A 116 -0.52 -11.18 -30.77
N GLY A 117 -1.78 -10.87 -30.43
CA GLY A 117 -2.20 -9.53 -29.99
C GLY A 117 -2.49 -8.57 -31.13
N ASN A 118 -2.64 -9.06 -32.37
CA ASN A 118 -3.04 -8.22 -33.50
C ASN A 118 -4.53 -7.91 -33.43
N SER A 119 -4.89 -6.68 -33.76
CA SER A 119 -6.30 -6.29 -33.87
C SER A 119 -7.00 -7.04 -35.00
N LEU A 120 -8.01 -7.83 -34.63
CA LEU A 120 -8.95 -8.48 -35.55
C LEU A 120 -10.07 -7.52 -35.96
N GLY A 121 -10.40 -6.54 -35.10
CA GLY A 121 -11.43 -5.55 -35.37
C GLY A 121 -11.71 -4.69 -34.14
N SER A 122 -12.52 -3.65 -34.29
CA SER A 122 -13.00 -2.85 -33.15
C SER A 122 -14.43 -2.35 -33.36
N CYS A 123 -15.12 -2.07 -32.26
CA CYS A 123 -16.42 -1.43 -32.27
C CYS A 123 -16.53 -0.43 -31.11
N GLN A 124 -17.22 0.68 -31.35
CA GLN A 124 -17.59 1.62 -30.29
C GLN A 124 -18.98 1.29 -29.77
N THR A 125 -19.18 1.34 -28.46
CA THR A 125 -20.51 1.28 -27.89
C THR A 125 -21.25 2.58 -28.21
N PRO A 126 -22.57 2.54 -28.47
CA PRO A 126 -23.35 3.75 -28.60
C PRO A 126 -23.21 4.63 -27.34
N LEU A 127 -22.98 5.93 -27.52
CA LEU A 127 -23.23 6.90 -26.45
C LEU A 127 -24.74 6.92 -26.21
N VAL A 128 -25.14 6.87 -24.94
CA VAL A 128 -26.52 6.87 -24.42
C VAL A 128 -27.16 5.48 -24.26
N ALA A 129 -27.13 4.95 -23.04
CA ALA A 129 -28.26 4.18 -22.50
C ALA A 129 -28.24 4.14 -20.97
N GLY A 130 -29.41 4.35 -20.35
CA GLY A 130 -29.60 4.29 -18.91
C GLY A 130 -29.37 2.90 -18.30
N ALA A 131 -29.37 2.85 -16.97
CA ALA A 131 -29.12 1.65 -16.16
C ALA A 131 -29.85 0.39 -16.63
N GLY A 132 -29.09 -0.68 -16.87
CA GLY A 132 -29.61 -2.04 -17.06
C GLY A 132 -29.76 -2.55 -18.51
N GLN A 133 -29.12 -1.93 -19.50
CA GLN A 133 -29.17 -2.44 -20.88
C GLN A 133 -28.00 -3.38 -21.23
N SER A 134 -28.32 -4.55 -21.80
CA SER A 134 -27.34 -5.48 -22.37
C SER A 134 -27.11 -5.17 -23.84
N TYR A 135 -25.84 -5.19 -24.28
CA TYR A 135 -25.49 -4.99 -25.68
C TYR A 135 -25.15 -6.34 -26.32
N ARG A 136 -25.78 -6.63 -27.45
CA ARG A 136 -25.44 -7.78 -28.27
C ARG A 136 -24.55 -7.33 -29.42
N LEU A 137 -23.37 -7.92 -29.53
CA LEU A 137 -22.43 -7.64 -30.59
C LEU A 137 -22.30 -8.90 -31.46
N ASP A 138 -23.00 -8.92 -32.59
CA ASP A 138 -22.86 -10.01 -33.54
C ASP A 138 -21.58 -9.77 -34.36
N ILE A 139 -20.54 -10.59 -34.14
CA ILE A 139 -19.26 -10.48 -34.85
C ILE A 139 -19.13 -11.65 -35.82
N SER A 140 -19.11 -11.36 -37.11
CA SER A 140 -18.73 -12.37 -38.10
C SER A 140 -17.22 -12.57 -38.08
N LEU A 141 -16.76 -13.70 -37.54
CA LEU A 141 -15.35 -14.12 -37.55
C LEU A 141 -15.01 -14.95 -38.80
N ALA A 142 -15.85 -14.90 -39.84
CA ALA A 142 -15.78 -15.83 -40.98
C ALA A 142 -14.43 -15.82 -41.72
N ASP A 143 -13.62 -14.77 -41.57
CA ASP A 143 -12.33 -14.60 -42.26
C ASP A 143 -11.20 -14.06 -41.34
N MET A 144 -11.32 -14.19 -40.01
CA MET A 144 -10.35 -13.65 -39.03
C MET A 144 -9.45 -14.73 -38.42
N ALA A 145 -8.29 -14.36 -37.86
CA ALA A 145 -7.51 -15.30 -37.03
C ALA A 145 -8.27 -15.63 -35.72
N PRO A 146 -7.94 -16.73 -35.01
CA PRO A 146 -8.64 -17.12 -33.79
C PRO A 146 -8.66 -15.98 -32.76
N LEU A 147 -9.86 -15.66 -32.25
CA LEU A 147 -10.01 -14.64 -31.22
C LEU A 147 -9.45 -15.20 -29.91
N SER A 148 -8.38 -14.60 -29.39
CA SER A 148 -7.75 -15.03 -28.13
C SER A 148 -8.10 -14.12 -26.95
N SER A 149 -8.40 -12.85 -27.24
CA SER A 149 -8.67 -11.84 -26.24
C SER A 149 -9.43 -10.65 -26.82
N PHE A 150 -9.95 -9.81 -25.95
CA PHE A 150 -10.51 -8.52 -26.31
C PHE A 150 -10.05 -7.45 -25.34
N LEU A 151 -9.96 -6.22 -25.79
CA LEU A 151 -9.52 -5.05 -25.05
C LEU A 151 -10.66 -4.04 -25.01
N LEU A 152 -11.10 -3.69 -23.81
CA LEU A 152 -12.03 -2.59 -23.59
C LEU A 152 -11.20 -1.34 -23.30
N ALA A 153 -11.42 -0.25 -24.03
CA ALA A 153 -10.77 1.03 -23.80
C ALA A 153 -11.83 2.12 -23.63
N THR A 154 -11.61 3.07 -22.72
CA THR A 154 -12.39 4.30 -22.64
C THR A 154 -11.47 5.50 -22.59
N VAL A 155 -11.99 6.66 -22.99
CA VAL A 155 -11.37 7.94 -22.67
C VAL A 155 -11.82 8.31 -21.26
N ALA A 156 -10.90 8.38 -20.31
CA ALA A 156 -11.21 8.87 -18.97
C ALA A 156 -11.59 10.35 -19.06
N GLY A 157 -12.89 10.64 -19.04
CA GLY A 157 -13.38 11.91 -18.53
C GLY A 157 -13.05 11.96 -17.04
N ALA A 158 -12.58 13.11 -16.58
CA ALA A 158 -12.04 13.31 -15.24
C ALA A 158 -12.89 12.66 -14.12
N GLU A 159 -12.19 11.89 -13.29
CA GLU A 159 -12.49 11.52 -11.90
C GLU A 159 -13.69 10.57 -11.59
N GLU A 160 -13.37 9.60 -10.71
CA GLU A 160 -14.24 8.90 -9.73
C GLU A 160 -15.10 7.66 -10.08
N GLU A 161 -15.43 7.32 -11.33
CA GLU A 161 -16.24 6.11 -11.54
C GLU A 161 -15.42 4.81 -11.71
N PRO A 162 -15.75 3.71 -10.99
CA PRO A 162 -15.11 2.42 -11.19
C PRO A 162 -15.34 1.96 -12.63
N PHE A 163 -14.25 1.61 -13.32
CA PHE A 163 -14.33 1.07 -14.68
C PHE A 163 -15.25 -0.17 -14.65
N PRO A 164 -16.40 -0.13 -15.36
CA PRO A 164 -17.38 -1.19 -15.27
C PRO A 164 -16.75 -2.52 -15.69
N VAL A 165 -17.01 -3.57 -14.93
CA VAL A 165 -16.67 -4.92 -15.38
C VAL A 165 -17.84 -5.42 -16.21
N PRO A 166 -17.74 -5.46 -17.55
CA PRO A 166 -18.76 -6.13 -18.34
C PRO A 166 -18.91 -7.58 -17.89
N THR A 167 -20.16 -8.04 -17.84
CA THR A 167 -20.44 -9.47 -17.88
C THR A 167 -20.43 -9.86 -19.36
N LEU A 168 -19.44 -10.64 -19.77
CA LEU A 168 -19.40 -11.16 -21.14
C LEU A 168 -19.85 -12.60 -21.18
N ALA A 169 -20.80 -12.88 -22.08
CA ALA A 169 -21.23 -14.21 -22.44
C ALA A 169 -20.79 -14.49 -23.88
N ILE A 170 -20.07 -15.60 -24.05
CA ILE A 170 -19.57 -16.06 -25.35
C ILE A 170 -20.17 -17.43 -25.59
N GLY A 171 -20.91 -17.57 -26.68
CA GLY A 171 -21.50 -18.86 -27.02
C GLY A 171 -21.97 -18.93 -28.47
N PRO A 172 -22.31 -20.12 -28.97
CA PRO A 172 -23.15 -20.24 -30.16
C PRO A 172 -24.44 -19.46 -29.90
N ALA A 173 -25.04 -18.89 -30.95
CA ALA A 173 -26.20 -18.00 -30.84
C ALA A 173 -27.23 -18.48 -29.79
N GLY A 174 -27.25 -17.85 -28.60
CA GLY A 174 -28.21 -18.14 -27.52
C GLY A 174 -27.70 -18.81 -26.24
N ALA A 175 -26.40 -19.01 -26.00
CA ALA A 175 -25.88 -19.51 -24.71
C ALA A 175 -25.36 -18.40 -23.77
N GLU A 176 -25.69 -18.49 -22.48
CA GLU A 176 -25.28 -17.55 -21.43
C GLU A 176 -24.09 -18.12 -20.64
N LEU A 177 -23.01 -17.33 -20.50
CA LEU A 177 -21.79 -17.68 -19.75
C LEU A 177 -21.49 -16.51 -18.80
N ARG A 178 -21.24 -16.80 -17.52
CA ARG A 178 -20.92 -15.80 -16.48
C ARG A 178 -19.41 -15.72 -16.27
N LEU A 179 -18.86 -14.50 -16.25
CA LEU A 179 -17.48 -14.23 -15.83
C LEU A 179 -17.47 -13.84 -14.34
N GLU A 180 -16.59 -14.46 -13.55
CA GLU A 180 -16.40 -14.11 -12.13
C GLU A 180 -15.45 -12.92 -11.94
N ALA A 181 -15.57 -12.23 -10.80
CA ALA A 181 -15.12 -10.86 -10.52
C ALA A 181 -13.59 -10.63 -10.35
N ASP A 182 -12.74 -11.53 -10.85
CA ASP A 182 -11.29 -11.55 -10.53
C ASP A 182 -10.38 -10.71 -11.47
N ALA A 183 -10.89 -9.63 -12.07
CA ALA A 183 -10.13 -8.86 -13.05
C ALA A 183 -9.06 -7.95 -12.41
N VAL A 184 -7.78 -8.24 -12.68
CA VAL A 184 -6.62 -7.42 -12.24
C VAL A 184 -6.47 -6.18 -13.12
N ALA A 185 -6.30 -5.00 -12.53
CA ALA A 185 -6.01 -3.76 -13.27
C ALA A 185 -4.50 -3.60 -13.48
N PHE A 186 -4.06 -3.39 -14.73
CA PHE A 186 -2.68 -3.11 -15.11
C PHE A 186 -2.56 -1.74 -15.79
N PRO A 187 -1.50 -0.97 -15.51
CA PRO A 187 -1.17 0.22 -16.28
C PRO A 187 -0.73 -0.17 -17.70
N ALA A 188 -0.88 0.78 -18.62
CA ALA A 188 -0.34 0.63 -19.96
C ALA A 188 1.17 0.34 -19.92
N GLY A 189 1.62 -0.65 -20.68
CA GLY A 189 3.03 -1.04 -20.73
C GLY A 189 3.46 -2.09 -19.70
N LEU A 190 2.53 -2.74 -18.98
CA LEU A 190 2.83 -3.98 -18.25
C LEU A 190 2.32 -5.22 -18.98
N ARG A 191 3.14 -6.27 -18.99
CA ARG A 191 2.72 -7.61 -19.42
C ARG A 191 2.76 -8.55 -18.22
N LEU A 192 1.59 -9.01 -17.77
CA LEU A 192 1.50 -10.08 -16.78
C LEU A 192 1.54 -11.44 -17.47
N ARG A 193 2.40 -12.33 -16.98
CA ARG A 193 2.35 -13.77 -17.24
C ARG A 193 2.07 -14.48 -15.92
N GLN A 194 0.94 -15.17 -15.85
CA GLN A 194 0.62 -16.04 -14.73
C GLN A 194 1.02 -17.48 -15.06
N GLN A 195 1.64 -18.15 -14.09
CA GLN A 195 1.95 -19.57 -14.10
C GLN A 195 1.51 -20.17 -12.76
N PRO A 196 1.31 -21.50 -12.65
CA PRO A 196 1.06 -22.13 -11.36
C PRO A 196 2.13 -21.74 -10.34
N GLY A 197 1.73 -21.09 -9.24
CA GLY A 197 2.63 -20.65 -8.16
C GLY A 197 3.53 -19.46 -8.48
N ALA A 198 3.36 -18.77 -9.61
CA ALA A 198 4.18 -17.61 -9.98
C ALA A 198 3.43 -16.54 -10.81
N TYR A 199 3.79 -15.28 -10.57
CA TYR A 199 3.42 -14.14 -11.42
C TYR A 199 4.70 -13.45 -11.93
N THR A 200 4.81 -13.27 -13.24
CA THR A 200 5.86 -12.45 -13.85
C THR A 200 5.26 -11.21 -14.48
N LEU A 201 5.71 -10.04 -14.04
CA LEU A 201 5.39 -8.74 -14.58
C LEU A 201 6.59 -8.23 -15.39
N GLN A 202 6.42 -8.09 -16.70
CA GLN A 202 7.39 -7.44 -17.58
C GLN A 202 6.99 -6.00 -17.83
N VAL A 203 7.96 -5.09 -17.64
CA VAL A 203 7.81 -3.68 -17.93
C VAL A 203 8.22 -3.43 -19.38
N LEU A 204 7.27 -3.04 -20.22
CA LEU A 204 7.48 -2.72 -21.63
C LEU A 204 7.85 -1.23 -21.76
N GLU A 205 9.16 -0.95 -21.67
CA GLU A 205 9.89 0.29 -22.04
C GLU A 205 9.42 1.66 -21.48
N ARG A 206 8.18 1.82 -20.97
CA ARG A 206 7.57 3.12 -20.66
C ARG A 206 7.09 3.30 -19.20
N LEU A 207 7.30 2.35 -18.28
CA LEU A 207 6.98 2.60 -16.85
C LEU A 207 7.74 3.77 -16.21
N PRO A 208 8.96 4.16 -16.63
CA PRO A 208 9.64 5.29 -15.99
C PRO A 208 8.83 6.58 -16.01
N ALA A 209 7.97 6.77 -17.03
CA ALA A 209 7.06 7.91 -17.13
C ALA A 209 5.79 7.78 -16.25
N TYR A 210 5.45 6.57 -15.79
CA TYR A 210 4.29 6.29 -14.93
C TYR A 210 4.66 6.15 -13.45
N LEU A 211 5.95 6.16 -13.14
CA LEU A 211 6.49 6.23 -11.78
C LEU A 211 6.86 7.68 -11.44
N ASP A 212 6.01 8.66 -11.77
CA ASP A 212 6.09 9.95 -11.10
C ASP A 212 5.91 9.67 -9.59
N GLY A 213 6.93 10.03 -8.80
CA GLY A 213 7.07 9.65 -7.38
C GLY A 213 7.95 8.42 -7.10
N GLY A 214 8.43 7.72 -8.13
CA GLY A 214 9.49 6.72 -8.02
C GLY A 214 9.10 5.43 -7.29
N CYS A 215 7.83 5.04 -7.25
CA CYS A 215 7.36 3.85 -6.53
C CYS A 215 6.35 3.01 -7.35
N LEU A 216 6.58 1.68 -7.40
CA LEU A 216 5.64 0.70 -7.95
C LEU A 216 4.85 0.05 -6.81
N VAL A 217 3.53 0.05 -6.90
CA VAL A 217 2.62 -0.57 -5.94
C VAL A 217 2.09 -1.88 -6.51
N VAL A 218 2.28 -2.97 -5.76
CA VAL A 218 1.74 -4.30 -6.06
C VAL A 218 0.77 -4.67 -4.95
N GLU A 219 -0.50 -4.83 -5.29
CA GLU A 219 -1.55 -5.21 -4.35
C GLU A 219 -1.94 -6.67 -4.54
N TYR A 220 -1.96 -7.42 -3.44
CA TYR A 220 -2.35 -8.82 -3.42
C TYR A 220 -3.37 -9.09 -2.31
N GLU A 221 -4.07 -10.21 -2.42
CA GLU A 221 -4.98 -10.72 -1.40
C GLU A 221 -4.67 -12.19 -1.13
N LEU A 222 -4.62 -12.55 0.15
CA LEU A 222 -4.44 -13.92 0.63
C LEU A 222 -5.53 -14.26 1.66
N PRO A 223 -6.35 -15.30 1.48
CA PRO A 223 -7.37 -15.67 2.45
C PRO A 223 -6.80 -16.01 3.84
N ALA A 224 -7.52 -15.64 4.90
CA ALA A 224 -7.08 -15.79 6.30
C ALA A 224 -7.05 -17.24 6.82
N SER A 225 -7.55 -18.21 6.05
CA SER A 225 -7.79 -19.60 6.50
C SER A 225 -6.55 -20.48 6.69
N PHE A 226 -5.34 -19.92 6.79
CA PHE A 226 -4.10 -20.68 6.65
C PHE A 226 -3.31 -20.92 7.96
N VAL A 227 -3.79 -20.46 9.12
CA VAL A 227 -3.03 -20.56 10.37
C VAL A 227 -3.43 -21.82 11.17
N ALA A 228 -2.52 -22.78 11.28
CA ALA A 228 -2.69 -23.93 12.18
C ALA A 228 -2.52 -23.49 13.66
N ALA A 229 -3.44 -23.90 14.54
CA ALA A 229 -3.59 -23.36 15.89
C ALA A 229 -2.41 -23.62 16.86
N ASP A 230 -1.57 -24.63 16.61
CA ASP A 230 -0.66 -25.17 17.64
C ASP A 230 0.85 -24.97 17.36
N ALA A 231 1.23 -24.44 16.19
CA ALA A 231 2.62 -24.17 15.86
C ALA A 231 2.98 -22.69 16.11
N ALA A 232 4.27 -22.40 16.36
CA ALA A 232 4.75 -21.02 16.30
C ALA A 232 4.44 -20.48 14.89
N PRO A 233 3.74 -19.35 14.77
CA PRO A 233 3.36 -18.83 13.47
C PRO A 233 4.61 -18.59 12.62
N GLN A 234 4.56 -19.04 11.38
CA GLN A 234 5.61 -18.81 10.39
C GLN A 234 4.98 -18.02 9.24
N PRO A 235 5.55 -16.86 8.86
CA PRO A 235 5.05 -16.12 7.72
C PRO A 235 5.25 -16.96 6.46
N LEU A 236 4.26 -16.96 5.57
CA LEU A 236 4.45 -17.51 4.24
C LEU A 236 5.46 -16.62 3.49
N VAL A 237 6.39 -17.25 2.79
CA VAL A 237 7.48 -16.54 2.12
C VAL A 237 7.40 -16.82 0.64
N ALA A 238 7.27 -15.77 -0.15
CA ALA A 238 7.43 -15.82 -1.61
C ALA A 238 8.81 -15.26 -1.99
N ALA A 239 9.38 -15.77 -3.07
CA ALA A 239 10.55 -15.16 -3.68
C ALA A 239 10.10 -14.02 -4.60
N LEU A 240 10.78 -12.88 -4.49
CA LEU A 240 10.59 -11.71 -5.32
C LEU A 240 11.90 -11.40 -6.04
N GLN A 241 11.93 -11.67 -7.33
CA GLN A 241 13.08 -11.39 -8.18
C GLN A 241 12.78 -10.15 -8.99
N LEU A 242 13.68 -9.17 -8.93
CA LEU A 242 13.54 -7.90 -9.62
C LEU A 242 14.70 -7.77 -10.59
N ARG A 243 14.43 -7.22 -11.77
CA ARG A 243 15.47 -6.76 -12.70
C ARG A 243 15.28 -5.28 -12.93
N THR A 244 16.35 -4.51 -12.83
CA THR A 244 16.33 -3.07 -13.12
C THR A 244 16.52 -2.81 -14.61
N LEU A 245 16.22 -1.60 -15.08
CA LEU A 245 16.54 -1.14 -16.44
C LEU A 245 18.05 -1.03 -16.68
N ALA A 246 18.85 -0.91 -15.60
CA ALA A 246 20.30 -0.98 -15.67
C ALA A 246 20.83 -2.43 -15.82
N GLY A 247 19.94 -3.44 -15.85
CA GLY A 247 20.31 -4.84 -15.99
C GLY A 247 20.77 -5.51 -14.69
N GLN A 248 20.62 -4.85 -13.53
CA GLN A 248 20.90 -5.44 -12.23
C GLN A 248 19.75 -6.34 -11.79
N ASP A 249 20.09 -7.57 -11.37
CA ASP A 249 19.17 -8.49 -10.70
C ASP A 249 19.23 -8.26 -9.19
N LEU A 250 18.05 -8.18 -8.55
CA LEU A 250 17.88 -8.04 -7.12
C LEU A 250 16.93 -9.13 -6.63
N ASP A 251 17.34 -9.85 -5.58
CA ASP A 251 16.53 -10.91 -5.00
C ASP A 251 16.03 -10.49 -3.62
N TYR A 252 14.75 -10.73 -3.38
CA TYR A 252 14.08 -10.44 -2.12
C TYR A 252 13.20 -11.63 -1.69
N GLN A 253 12.96 -11.71 -0.40
CA GLN A 253 11.89 -12.49 0.21
C GLN A 253 10.72 -11.56 0.53
N LEU A 254 9.53 -11.94 0.12
CA LEU A 254 8.28 -11.28 0.46
C LEU A 254 7.56 -12.10 1.53
N ARG A 255 7.38 -11.52 2.72
CA ARG A 255 6.55 -12.07 3.79
C ARG A 255 5.09 -11.82 3.46
N LEU A 256 4.38 -12.85 3.01
CA LEU A 256 2.97 -12.77 2.68
C LEU A 256 2.12 -12.74 3.95
N ARG A 257 1.11 -11.86 3.94
CA ARG A 257 0.17 -11.67 5.04
C ARG A 257 -1.25 -12.01 4.59
N PRO A 258 -2.12 -12.50 5.48
CA PRO A 258 -3.53 -12.68 5.17
C PRO A 258 -4.21 -11.32 4.90
N GLY A 259 -5.36 -11.36 4.26
CA GLY A 259 -6.11 -10.19 3.83
C GLY A 259 -5.52 -9.51 2.60
N ARG A 260 -5.92 -8.27 2.39
CA ARG A 260 -5.52 -7.41 1.27
C ARG A 260 -4.31 -6.59 1.68
N ASN A 261 -3.22 -6.72 0.93
CA ASN A 261 -1.91 -6.14 1.26
C ASN A 261 -1.32 -5.41 0.06
N ARG A 262 -0.54 -4.36 0.34
CA ARG A 262 0.17 -3.59 -0.67
C ARG A 262 1.67 -3.60 -0.41
N LEU A 263 2.42 -3.93 -1.45
CA LEU A 263 3.87 -3.85 -1.51
C LEU A 263 4.26 -2.58 -2.26
N TYR A 264 5.11 -1.76 -1.65
CA TYR A 264 5.61 -0.50 -2.21
C TYR A 264 7.07 -0.65 -2.58
N LEU A 265 7.38 -0.67 -3.86
CA LEU A 265 8.72 -0.84 -4.41
C LEU A 265 9.28 0.51 -4.84
N HIS A 266 10.05 1.13 -3.95
CA HIS A 266 10.66 2.44 -4.17
C HIS A 266 11.97 2.33 -4.95
N THR A 267 12.07 3.07 -6.05
CA THR A 267 13.28 3.17 -6.88
C THR A 267 14.50 3.63 -6.08
N ALA A 268 14.31 4.43 -5.04
CA ALA A 268 15.38 4.83 -4.11
C ALA A 268 16.05 3.61 -3.45
N VAL A 269 15.27 2.60 -3.04
CA VAL A 269 15.80 1.36 -2.44
C VAL A 269 16.35 0.42 -3.50
N LEU A 270 15.72 0.39 -4.68
CA LEU A 270 16.13 -0.47 -5.79
C LEU A 270 17.36 0.04 -6.55
N GLY A 271 17.73 1.31 -6.37
CA GLY A 271 18.82 1.99 -7.08
C GLY A 271 18.52 2.38 -8.54
N ALA A 272 17.48 1.81 -9.15
CA ALA A 272 17.05 2.12 -10.51
C ALA A 272 15.58 1.72 -10.75
N ALA A 273 15.01 2.19 -11.85
CA ALA A 273 13.70 1.77 -12.32
C ALA A 273 13.69 0.29 -12.74
N LEU A 274 12.54 -0.37 -12.61
CA LEU A 274 12.37 -1.81 -12.89
C LEU A 274 12.12 -2.09 -14.37
N SER A 275 12.69 -3.19 -14.87
CA SER A 275 12.43 -3.78 -16.20
C SER A 275 11.59 -5.05 -16.09
N SER A 276 11.70 -5.79 -14.98
CA SER A 276 10.78 -6.90 -14.69
C SER A 276 10.72 -7.21 -13.21
N LEU A 277 9.63 -7.86 -12.81
CA LEU A 277 9.40 -8.39 -11.48
C LEU A 277 8.82 -9.79 -11.60
N THR A 278 9.34 -10.74 -10.84
CA THR A 278 8.81 -12.11 -10.74
C THR A 278 8.55 -12.43 -9.28
N LEU A 279 7.29 -12.76 -8.97
CA LEU A 279 6.87 -13.36 -7.72
C LEU A 279 6.74 -14.87 -7.93
N SER A 280 7.39 -15.67 -7.10
CA SER A 280 7.34 -17.13 -7.16
C SER A 280 7.25 -17.77 -5.78
N GLY A 281 6.88 -19.06 -5.73
CA GLY A 281 6.60 -19.74 -4.47
C GLY A 281 5.28 -19.29 -3.82
N LEU A 282 4.32 -18.85 -4.64
CA LEU A 282 3.06 -18.30 -4.16
C LEU A 282 2.08 -19.42 -3.81
N PRO A 283 1.32 -19.29 -2.71
CA PRO A 283 0.24 -20.21 -2.41
C PRO A 283 -0.88 -20.09 -3.47
N PRO A 284 -1.57 -21.19 -3.81
CA PRO A 284 -2.59 -21.21 -4.88
C PRO A 284 -3.78 -20.30 -4.58
N GLU A 285 -3.99 -19.89 -3.34
CA GLU A 285 -5.05 -18.99 -2.89
C GLU A 285 -4.70 -17.51 -3.08
N LEU A 286 -3.43 -17.16 -3.29
CA LEU A 286 -3.03 -15.76 -3.47
C LEU A 286 -3.57 -15.22 -4.80
N ARG A 287 -4.17 -14.03 -4.72
CA ARG A 287 -4.67 -13.28 -5.88
C ARG A 287 -3.91 -11.97 -6.00
N LEU A 288 -3.31 -11.73 -7.15
CA LEU A 288 -2.86 -10.38 -7.49
C LEU A 288 -4.11 -9.54 -7.78
N ARG A 289 -4.27 -8.39 -7.12
CA ARG A 289 -5.46 -7.54 -7.28
C ARG A 289 -5.18 -6.32 -8.13
N ARG A 290 -3.99 -5.73 -8.00
CA ARG A 290 -3.63 -4.52 -8.74
C ARG A 290 -2.12 -4.33 -8.86
N VAL A 291 -1.70 -3.71 -9.95
CA VAL A 291 -0.36 -3.11 -10.07
C VAL A 291 -0.53 -1.67 -10.53
N ALA A 292 0.15 -0.71 -9.89
CA ALA A 292 0.04 0.71 -10.23
C ALA A 292 1.31 1.48 -9.89
N GLY A 293 1.53 2.63 -10.55
CA GLY A 293 2.47 3.65 -10.06
C GLY A 293 1.87 4.41 -8.87
N SER A 294 2.72 5.03 -8.04
CA SER A 294 2.33 5.80 -6.85
C SER A 294 1.28 6.87 -7.11
N ASP A 295 1.31 7.53 -8.26
CA ASP A 295 0.39 8.62 -8.59
C ASP A 295 -0.96 8.15 -9.15
N GLY A 296 -1.09 6.86 -9.47
CA GLY A 296 -2.29 6.30 -10.08
C GLY A 296 -3.48 6.19 -9.14
N GLN A 297 -3.29 5.81 -7.87
CA GLN A 297 -4.26 5.99 -6.78
C GLN A 297 -3.58 5.63 -5.45
N VAL A 298 -3.20 6.62 -4.63
CA VAL A 298 -3.41 6.62 -3.17
C VAL A 298 -3.45 8.09 -2.74
N ARG A 299 -4.50 8.82 -3.14
CA ARG A 299 -5.16 9.73 -2.19
C ARG A 299 -6.01 8.84 -1.29
N GLU A 300 -5.39 7.91 -0.56
CA GLU A 300 -6.04 7.47 0.68
C GLU A 300 -6.14 8.73 1.51
N THR A 301 -7.34 8.96 2.00
CA THR A 301 -7.76 10.10 2.80
C THR A 301 -6.88 10.26 4.03
N VAL A 302 -5.68 10.82 3.85
CA VAL A 302 -5.25 11.88 4.76
C VAL A 302 -6.29 12.97 4.56
N PRO A 303 -7.03 13.39 5.60
CA PRO A 303 -8.14 14.33 5.46
C PRO A 303 -7.78 15.49 4.53
N ALA A 304 -8.59 15.67 3.49
CA ALA A 304 -8.36 16.65 2.45
C ALA A 304 -8.49 18.07 3.02
N ASN A 305 -7.36 18.68 3.37
CA ASN A 305 -7.19 20.12 3.46
C ASN A 305 -5.74 20.49 3.14
N ALA A 306 -5.37 20.40 1.86
CA ALA A 306 -4.11 20.93 1.37
C ALA A 306 -4.16 21.13 -0.16
N ALA A 307 -4.73 22.25 -0.59
CA ALA A 307 -4.48 22.80 -1.91
C ALA A 307 -3.65 24.09 -1.80
N ALA A 308 -2.56 24.11 -2.58
CA ALA A 308 -1.74 25.25 -3.00
C ALA A 308 -0.89 26.01 -1.94
N SER A 309 0.40 25.65 -1.84
CA SER A 309 1.57 26.52 -2.13
C SER A 309 2.91 25.87 -1.66
N ARG A 310 4.01 26.15 -2.37
CA ARG A 310 5.42 25.71 -2.11
C ARG A 310 6.32 26.97 -2.06
N PRO A 311 7.53 26.94 -1.48
CA PRO A 311 8.03 26.20 -0.31
C PRO A 311 8.73 27.12 0.73
N THR A 312 8.87 26.62 1.98
CA THR A 312 10.03 26.69 2.93
C THR A 312 9.56 26.73 4.40
N SER A 313 9.11 25.58 4.95
CA SER A 313 9.01 25.28 6.42
C SER A 313 8.14 24.05 6.74
N SER A 314 7.36 23.54 5.79
CA SER A 314 6.42 22.44 6.05
C SER A 314 7.08 21.06 5.93
N ALA A 315 6.88 20.18 6.91
CA ALA A 315 7.30 18.78 6.84
C ALA A 315 6.92 18.11 5.51
N PRO A 316 7.78 17.22 4.96
CA PRO A 316 7.44 16.47 3.75
C PRO A 316 6.22 15.58 4.01
N ARG A 317 5.46 15.27 2.96
CA ARG A 317 4.40 14.24 3.06
C ARG A 317 5.06 12.88 3.32
N PRO A 318 4.53 12.04 4.23
CA PRO A 318 5.12 10.73 4.52
C PRO A 318 5.16 9.84 3.26
N LEU A 319 6.23 9.07 3.09
CA LEU A 319 6.28 8.01 2.08
C LEU A 319 5.62 6.75 2.64
N LEU A 320 4.65 6.19 1.92
CA LEU A 320 4.09 4.88 2.26
C LEU A 320 5.14 3.81 1.95
N VAL A 321 5.53 3.06 2.97
CA VAL A 321 6.56 2.01 2.90
C VAL A 321 6.19 0.85 3.79
N ASP A 322 6.61 -0.36 3.43
CA ASP A 322 6.73 -1.41 4.43
C ASP A 322 8.00 -1.18 5.28
N LEU A 323 8.04 -1.79 6.47
CA LEU A 323 9.16 -1.57 7.40
C LEU A 323 10.49 -2.18 6.94
N GLY A 324 10.46 -3.15 6.01
CA GLY A 324 11.68 -3.63 5.35
C GLY A 324 12.25 -2.58 4.40
N THR A 325 11.40 -1.96 3.58
CA THR A 325 11.78 -0.79 2.77
C THR A 325 12.30 0.36 3.64
N LEU A 326 11.65 0.67 4.77
CA LEU A 326 12.14 1.70 5.71
C LEU A 326 13.55 1.36 6.22
N TYR A 327 13.76 0.11 6.62
CA TYR A 327 15.04 -0.36 7.14
C TYR A 327 16.18 -0.13 6.16
N ASP A 328 15.95 -0.45 4.87
CA ASP A 328 16.94 -0.35 3.80
C ASP A 328 16.92 0.99 3.03
N TYR A 329 16.05 1.93 3.40
CA TYR A 329 15.95 3.21 2.69
C TYR A 329 17.27 3.99 2.76
N PRO A 330 17.87 4.43 1.66
CA PRO A 330 19.17 5.09 1.72
C PRO A 330 19.05 6.56 2.16
N PRO A 331 19.88 7.03 3.12
CA PRO A 331 19.88 8.45 3.53
C PRO A 331 20.18 9.43 2.39
N SER A 332 20.91 9.00 1.36
CA SER A 332 21.17 9.81 0.16
C SER A 332 19.91 10.13 -0.66
N ALA A 333 18.82 9.38 -0.46
CA ALA A 333 17.53 9.62 -1.10
C ALA A 333 16.54 10.34 -0.18
N TRP A 334 16.95 10.76 1.02
CA TRP A 334 16.09 11.52 1.92
C TRP A 334 15.78 12.90 1.34
N ARG A 335 14.53 13.33 1.54
CA ARG A 335 14.06 14.65 1.12
C ARG A 335 14.46 15.76 2.09
N HIS A 336 14.95 15.40 3.27
CA HIS A 336 15.50 16.31 4.26
C HIS A 336 16.82 15.75 4.80
N ALA A 337 17.79 16.63 5.05
CA ALA A 337 19.15 16.19 5.41
C ALA A 337 19.24 15.53 6.78
N GLU A 338 18.31 15.88 7.69
CA GLU A 338 18.34 15.43 9.08
C GLU A 338 17.41 14.24 9.37
N TYR A 339 16.40 14.01 8.52
CA TYR A 339 15.42 12.95 8.72
C TYR A 339 14.66 12.61 7.43
N GLU A 340 13.98 11.47 7.42
CA GLU A 340 12.89 11.18 6.48
C GLU A 340 11.63 10.77 7.24
N LEU A 341 10.47 11.07 6.65
CA LEU A 341 9.16 10.77 7.22
C LEU A 341 8.46 9.70 6.37
N PHE A 342 8.05 8.63 7.04
CA PHE A 342 7.37 7.49 6.46
C PHE A 342 5.99 7.29 7.08
N ALA A 343 5.09 6.62 6.35
CA ALA A 343 3.87 6.05 6.86
C ALA A 343 3.94 4.54 6.68
N TRP A 344 3.63 3.77 7.71
CA TRP A 344 3.70 2.32 7.65
C TRP A 344 2.55 1.78 6.77
N SER A 345 2.87 1.09 5.68
CA SER A 345 1.87 0.60 4.72
C SER A 345 0.80 -0.31 5.31
N LEU A 346 1.10 -1.05 6.39
CA LEU A 346 0.11 -1.89 7.08
C LEU A 346 -0.82 -1.04 7.98
N TYR A 347 -0.29 0.02 8.57
CA TYR A 347 -1.01 0.95 9.45
C TYR A 347 -0.70 2.39 9.04
N PRO A 348 -1.34 2.94 7.98
CA PRO A 348 -0.95 4.23 7.39
C PRO A 348 -1.06 5.44 8.32
N ALA A 349 -1.82 5.34 9.42
CA ALA A 349 -1.89 6.36 10.46
C ALA A 349 -0.68 6.35 11.41
N ILE A 350 0.16 5.31 11.36
CA ILE A 350 1.44 5.24 12.06
C ILE A 350 2.52 5.88 11.20
N LEU A 351 3.03 7.01 11.68
CA LEU A 351 4.15 7.70 11.08
C LEU A 351 5.46 7.28 11.71
N TYR A 352 6.51 7.25 10.90
CA TYR A 352 7.85 6.86 11.33
C TYR A 352 8.86 7.93 10.93
N PHE A 353 9.50 8.54 11.92
CA PHE A 353 10.67 9.38 11.68
C PHE A 353 11.94 8.52 11.70
N ASP A 354 12.74 8.64 10.65
CA ASP A 354 14.08 8.08 10.61
C ASP A 354 15.10 9.21 10.64
N PHE A 355 15.77 9.37 11.77
CA PHE A 355 16.67 10.49 12.04
C PHE A 355 18.12 10.13 11.70
N ALA A 356 18.89 11.13 11.24
CA ALA A 356 20.31 10.94 10.97
C ALA A 356 21.11 10.58 12.23
N ASP A 357 20.75 11.15 13.39
CA ASP A 357 21.42 10.91 14.66
C ASP A 357 20.49 11.12 15.88
N TYR A 358 20.96 10.71 17.06
CA TYR A 358 20.24 10.85 18.33
C TYR A 358 20.10 12.31 18.78
N ALA A 359 21.00 13.20 18.36
CA ALA A 359 20.91 14.61 18.73
C ALA A 359 19.71 15.26 18.04
N ILE A 360 19.50 14.98 16.75
CA ILE A 360 18.32 15.42 15.99
C ILE A 360 17.06 14.80 16.57
N GLN A 361 17.00 13.47 16.72
CA GLN A 361 15.86 12.79 17.37
C GLN A 361 15.52 13.43 18.72
N GLY A 362 16.56 13.74 19.50
CA GLY A 362 16.43 14.38 20.80
C GLY A 362 15.78 15.75 20.77
N ARG A 363 16.03 16.58 19.74
CA ARG A 363 15.40 17.90 19.57
C ARG A 363 13.90 17.81 19.34
N PHE A 364 13.43 16.74 18.68
CA PHE A 364 12.01 16.47 18.46
C PHE A 364 11.32 15.87 19.69
N LEU A 365 11.95 14.88 20.33
CA LEU A 365 11.22 13.92 21.17
C LEU A 365 11.66 13.88 22.63
N SER A 366 12.81 14.46 23.01
CA SER A 366 13.29 14.32 24.40
C SER A 366 12.34 14.93 25.41
N ARG A 367 11.82 16.15 25.17
CA ARG A 367 10.89 16.77 26.14
C ARG A 367 9.60 15.95 26.28
N LEU A 368 9.11 15.43 25.16
CA LEU A 368 7.92 14.59 25.12
C LEU A 368 8.14 13.28 25.89
N ALA A 369 9.29 12.62 25.72
CA ALA A 369 9.66 11.42 26.48
C ALA A 369 9.65 11.65 27.99
N TYR A 370 10.20 12.79 28.44
CA TYR A 370 10.18 13.15 29.85
C TYR A 370 8.78 13.48 30.36
N PHE A 371 7.94 14.08 29.52
CA PHE A 371 6.57 14.44 29.85
C PHE A 371 5.63 13.23 29.96
N VAL A 372 5.78 12.22 29.08
CA VAL A 372 4.87 11.06 29.02
C VAL A 372 5.38 9.90 29.89
N GLU A 373 6.64 9.50 29.76
CA GLU A 373 7.09 8.17 30.20
C GLU A 373 8.06 8.19 31.38
N LYS A 374 8.98 9.17 31.44
CA LYS A 374 10.10 9.14 32.40
C LYS A 374 9.63 9.36 33.84
N LYS A 375 9.92 8.37 34.70
CA LYS A 375 9.64 8.41 36.14
C LYS A 375 10.09 9.72 36.79
N GLY A 376 9.15 10.41 37.44
CA GLY A 376 9.40 11.64 38.19
C GLY A 376 9.29 12.93 37.38
N PHE A 377 8.94 12.84 36.09
CA PHE A 377 8.80 13.99 35.18
C PHE A 377 7.44 14.07 34.49
N GLN A 378 6.55 13.10 34.71
CA GLN A 378 5.27 13.04 34.01
C GLN A 378 4.46 14.33 34.19
N GLY A 379 3.89 14.82 33.08
CA GLY A 379 3.12 16.06 33.05
C GLY A 379 3.96 17.35 33.18
N ARG A 380 5.29 17.26 33.31
CA ARG A 380 6.17 18.42 33.48
C ARG A 380 6.92 18.76 32.20
N LEU A 381 6.79 20.00 31.74
CA LEU A 381 7.61 20.54 30.65
C LEU A 381 8.98 20.95 31.16
N LEU A 382 10.04 20.36 30.59
CA LEU A 382 11.42 20.69 30.90
C LEU A 382 11.99 21.68 29.87
N SER A 383 12.66 22.72 30.33
CA SER A 383 13.41 23.64 29.46
C SER A 383 14.58 22.95 28.76
N ASN A 384 15.04 23.53 27.65
CA ASN A 384 16.23 23.02 26.93
C ASN A 384 17.47 22.94 27.83
N GLN A 385 17.64 23.90 28.75
CA GLN A 385 18.73 23.86 29.73
C GLN A 385 18.59 22.68 30.70
N GLN A 386 17.38 22.35 31.13
CA GLN A 386 17.14 21.19 32.01
C GLN A 386 17.33 19.86 31.28
N LEU A 387 17.09 19.83 29.98
CA LEU A 387 17.30 18.66 29.11
C LEU A 387 18.76 18.51 28.65
N GLN A 388 19.59 19.53 28.79
CA GLN A 388 20.98 19.47 28.34
C GLN A 388 21.74 18.33 29.02
N GLY A 389 22.40 17.48 28.21
CA GLY A 389 23.15 16.32 28.69
C GLY A 389 22.27 15.16 29.19
N ARG A 390 20.94 15.27 29.12
CA ARG A 390 20.02 14.17 29.39
C ARG A 390 19.75 13.41 28.11
N HIS A 391 20.00 12.11 28.13
CA HIS A 391 19.54 11.22 27.07
C HIS A 391 18.05 10.89 27.29
N GLY A 392 17.30 10.82 26.19
CA GLY A 392 15.92 10.33 26.18
C GLY A 392 15.91 8.80 26.16
N TYR A 393 15.45 8.26 25.04
CA TYR A 393 15.52 6.84 24.69
C TYR A 393 16.16 6.71 23.30
N ASN A 394 16.55 5.50 22.90
CA ASN A 394 17.19 5.28 21.60
C ASN A 394 16.17 5.24 20.44
N ALA A 395 14.92 4.97 20.78
CA ALA A 395 13.77 5.03 19.89
C ALA A 395 12.59 5.51 20.74
N HIS A 396 11.51 5.95 20.07
CA HIS A 396 10.36 6.53 20.77
C HIS A 396 9.07 6.21 20.04
N ASN A 397 7.98 6.14 20.80
CA ASN A 397 6.61 6.00 20.33
C ASN A 397 5.69 6.97 21.06
N TYR A 398 4.74 7.60 20.35
CA TYR A 398 3.74 8.47 20.95
C TYR A 398 2.40 8.35 20.24
N ASN A 399 1.36 7.99 20.99
CA ASN A 399 -0.02 7.99 20.49
C ASN A 399 -0.62 9.41 20.48
N GLY A 400 -1.83 9.53 19.93
CA GLY A 400 -2.57 10.80 19.90
C GLY A 400 -2.84 11.41 21.29
N GLU A 401 -3.07 10.58 22.32
CA GLU A 401 -3.35 11.05 23.68
C GLU A 401 -2.12 11.72 24.33
N GLY A 402 -0.96 11.08 24.26
CA GLY A 402 0.29 11.63 24.77
C GLY A 402 0.69 12.93 24.07
N LEU A 403 0.54 12.97 22.74
CA LEU A 403 0.79 14.18 21.94
C LEU A 403 -0.18 15.31 22.29
N ALA A 404 -1.48 15.03 22.36
CA ALA A 404 -2.48 16.04 22.71
C ALA A 404 -2.27 16.57 24.13
N ALA A 405 -2.00 15.70 25.11
CA ALA A 405 -1.70 16.10 26.48
C ALA A 405 -0.45 17.00 26.56
N PHE A 406 0.61 16.66 25.83
CA PHE A 406 1.82 17.47 25.76
C PHE A 406 1.56 18.86 25.19
N PHE A 407 0.91 18.96 24.03
CA PHE A 407 0.66 20.27 23.42
C PHE A 407 -0.38 21.09 24.19
N ASN A 408 -1.34 20.45 24.87
CA ASN A 408 -2.22 21.14 25.82
C ASN A 408 -1.44 21.75 26.99
N ALA A 409 -0.48 21.01 27.56
CA ALA A 409 0.37 21.54 28.62
C ALA A 409 1.25 22.71 28.12
N VAL A 410 1.75 22.62 26.89
CA VAL A 410 2.52 23.69 26.24
C VAL A 410 1.70 24.96 26.13
N ASP A 411 0.48 24.86 25.58
CA ASP A 411 -0.37 26.05 25.40
C ASP A 411 -0.87 26.62 26.74
N ALA A 412 -1.26 25.76 27.68
CA ALA A 412 -1.73 26.17 29.00
C ALA A 412 -0.65 26.93 29.81
N SER A 413 0.62 26.59 29.62
CA SER A 413 1.76 27.24 30.27
C SER A 413 2.43 28.31 29.40
N GLN A 414 1.91 28.55 28.19
CA GLN A 414 2.54 29.41 27.17
C GLN A 414 4.01 29.06 26.94
N PHE A 415 4.33 27.76 26.99
CA PHE A 415 5.68 27.26 26.88
C PHE A 415 6.19 27.44 25.45
N GLN A 416 7.43 27.93 25.30
CA GLN A 416 8.04 28.12 24.00
C GLN A 416 8.59 26.80 23.46
N LEU A 417 7.97 26.27 22.40
CA LEU A 417 8.50 25.14 21.63
C LEU A 417 9.75 25.54 20.84
N ASN A 418 10.64 24.57 20.63
CA ASN A 418 11.70 24.71 19.64
C ASN A 418 11.13 24.46 18.20
N PRO A 419 11.89 24.77 17.13
CA PRO A 419 11.41 24.59 15.76
C PRO A 419 11.00 23.15 15.41
N GLU A 420 11.74 22.16 15.92
CA GLU A 420 11.50 20.74 15.67
C GLU A 420 10.22 20.22 16.34
N GLU A 421 9.90 20.71 17.53
CA GLU A 421 8.67 20.36 18.26
C GLU A 421 7.45 21.05 17.62
N GLU A 422 7.62 22.25 17.08
CA GLU A 422 6.59 22.91 16.28
C GLU A 422 6.33 22.12 14.98
N LEU A 423 7.39 21.64 14.34
CA LEU A 423 7.30 20.78 13.17
C LEU A 423 6.61 19.44 13.50
N LEU A 424 6.92 18.84 14.65
CA LEU A 424 6.25 17.65 15.17
C LEU A 424 4.75 17.89 15.32
N ARG A 425 4.36 19.03 15.92
CA ARG A 425 2.95 19.43 16.05
C ARG A 425 2.27 19.51 14.69
N GLN A 426 2.88 20.16 13.72
CA GLN A 426 2.33 20.29 12.37
C GLN A 426 2.16 18.93 11.67
N VAL A 427 3.12 18.02 11.85
CA VAL A 427 3.03 16.65 11.32
C VAL A 427 1.87 15.90 11.97
N ALA A 428 1.77 15.93 13.30
CA ALA A 428 0.71 15.24 14.04
C ALA A 428 -0.69 15.76 13.67
N VAL A 429 -0.85 17.08 13.52
CA VAL A 429 -2.11 17.71 13.09
C VAL A 429 -2.46 17.31 11.66
N ARG A 430 -1.49 17.40 10.73
CA ARG A 430 -1.73 17.05 9.32
C ARG A 430 -2.10 15.59 9.13
N ALA A 431 -1.51 14.70 9.95
CA ALA A 431 -1.78 13.28 9.92
C ALA A 431 -3.10 12.90 10.60
N GLY A 432 -3.74 13.82 11.33
CA GLY A 432 -4.94 13.52 12.12
C GLY A 432 -4.66 12.75 13.41
N ILE A 433 -3.39 12.66 13.83
CA ILE A 433 -2.98 12.03 15.10
C ILE A 433 -3.42 12.89 16.30
N ILE A 434 -3.44 14.20 16.11
CA ILE A 434 -4.12 15.14 16.99
C ILE A 434 -4.96 16.10 16.16
N SER A 435 -6.00 16.65 16.75
CA SER A 435 -6.86 17.67 16.12
C SER A 435 -7.21 18.78 17.11
N GLY A 436 -7.70 19.91 16.61
CA GLY A 436 -8.07 21.07 17.43
C GLY A 436 -7.18 22.28 17.17
N SER A 437 -7.08 23.13 18.19
CA SER A 437 -6.33 24.40 18.14
C SER A 437 -5.66 24.67 19.48
N SER A 438 -4.91 25.78 19.57
CA SER A 438 -4.13 26.16 20.76
C SER A 438 -4.93 26.36 22.06
N ALA A 439 -6.26 26.23 22.02
CA ALA A 439 -7.12 26.23 23.20
C ALA A 439 -7.42 24.83 23.74
N ALA A 440 -7.42 23.81 22.87
CA ALA A 440 -7.69 22.42 23.21
C ALA A 440 -7.31 21.48 22.05
N TRP A 441 -6.23 20.73 22.22
CA TRP A 441 -5.86 19.59 21.39
C TRP A 441 -6.58 18.33 21.87
N GLN A 442 -7.05 17.54 20.91
CA GLN A 442 -7.71 16.25 21.12
C GLN A 442 -6.94 15.16 20.39
N ALA A 443 -6.89 13.97 21.00
CA ALA A 443 -6.33 12.80 20.35
C ALA A 443 -7.17 12.41 19.13
N GLY A 444 -6.49 12.06 18.03
CA GLY A 444 -7.07 11.37 16.89
C GLY A 444 -6.54 9.94 16.80
N SER A 445 -6.51 9.39 15.58
CA SER A 445 -6.01 8.03 15.30
C SER A 445 -4.53 8.04 14.91
N GLY A 446 -3.84 6.92 15.14
CA GLY A 446 -2.45 6.74 14.76
C GLY A 446 -1.45 7.10 15.85
N GLY A 447 -0.21 7.33 15.42
CA GLY A 447 0.90 7.60 16.32
C GLY A 447 2.19 7.90 15.57
N ILE A 448 3.18 8.35 16.34
CA ILE A 448 4.51 8.69 15.84
C ILE A 448 5.50 7.73 16.46
N LEU A 449 6.26 7.05 15.60
CA LEU A 449 7.39 6.22 15.95
C LEU A 449 8.68 6.88 15.47
N SER A 450 9.81 6.54 16.07
CA SER A 450 11.11 7.05 15.64
C SER A 450 12.24 6.06 15.80
N ILE A 451 13.23 6.21 14.93
CA ILE A 451 14.51 5.50 15.00
C ILE A 451 15.64 6.42 14.54
N SER A 452 16.84 6.21 15.08
CA SER A 452 18.06 6.90 14.65
C SER A 452 18.96 5.98 13.81
N ARG A 453 19.68 6.56 12.84
CA ARG A 453 20.72 5.85 12.06
C ARG A 453 21.98 5.55 12.87
N GLU A 454 22.15 6.16 14.03
CA GLU A 454 23.20 5.79 14.99
C GLU A 454 22.93 4.46 15.71
N ALA A 455 21.72 3.91 15.62
CA ALA A 455 21.46 2.54 16.06
C ALA A 455 22.19 1.54 15.14
N PRO A 456 23.24 0.84 15.60
CA PRO A 456 24.07 0.02 14.73
C PRO A 456 23.29 -1.16 14.16
N SER A 457 23.12 -1.18 12.84
CA SER A 457 22.49 -2.28 12.11
C SER A 457 23.30 -3.58 12.19
N VAL A 458 24.64 -3.48 12.27
CA VAL A 458 25.55 -4.65 12.37
C VAL A 458 25.28 -5.50 13.61
N THR A 459 24.81 -4.89 14.68
CA THR A 459 24.50 -5.60 15.94
C THR A 459 23.04 -6.04 16.05
N GLY A 460 22.23 -5.80 15.01
CA GLY A 460 20.79 -6.02 15.04
C GLY A 460 20.00 -5.01 15.88
N LEU A 461 20.65 -4.06 16.57
CA LEU A 461 19.97 -3.12 17.47
C LEU A 461 18.92 -2.28 16.75
N ARG A 462 19.19 -1.84 15.51
CA ARG A 462 18.21 -1.11 14.72
C ARG A 462 16.96 -1.94 14.45
N ASN A 463 17.12 -3.22 14.08
CA ASN A 463 15.98 -4.12 13.85
C ASN A 463 15.19 -4.36 15.13
N LEU A 464 15.89 -4.56 16.25
CA LEU A 464 15.27 -4.72 17.57
C LEU A 464 14.41 -3.50 17.94
N LEU A 465 15.00 -2.29 17.90
CA LEU A 465 14.29 -1.06 18.22
C LEU A 465 13.14 -0.83 17.24
N MET A 466 13.35 -1.01 15.95
CA MET A 466 12.28 -0.85 14.96
C MET A 466 11.12 -1.81 15.22
N THR A 467 11.41 -3.08 15.52
CA THR A 467 10.40 -4.08 15.86
C THR A 467 9.64 -3.68 17.12
N HIS A 468 10.35 -3.33 18.19
CA HIS A 468 9.77 -2.86 19.44
C HIS A 468 8.83 -1.67 19.22
N GLU A 469 9.29 -0.60 18.57
CA GLU A 469 8.46 0.58 18.31
C GLU A 469 7.25 0.25 17.41
N SER A 470 7.43 -0.64 16.43
CA SER A 470 6.34 -1.04 15.54
C SER A 470 5.23 -1.77 16.29
N MET A 471 5.56 -2.51 17.35
CA MET A 471 4.55 -3.15 18.19
C MET A 471 3.69 -2.13 18.94
N HIS A 472 4.23 -0.97 19.30
CA HIS A 472 3.39 0.14 19.79
C HIS A 472 2.46 0.67 18.69
N GLY A 473 2.95 0.75 17.45
CA GLY A 473 2.10 1.09 16.30
C GLY A 473 0.93 0.13 16.11
N VAL A 474 1.17 -1.19 16.26
CA VAL A 474 0.10 -2.20 16.26
C VAL A 474 -0.86 -1.96 17.42
N PHE A 475 -0.36 -1.72 18.63
CA PHE A 475 -1.19 -1.46 19.81
C PHE A 475 -2.08 -0.21 19.67
N TYR A 476 -1.64 0.81 18.91
CA TYR A 476 -2.43 2.02 18.66
C TYR A 476 -3.56 1.81 17.64
N GLU A 477 -3.32 1.01 16.61
CA GLU A 477 -4.23 0.90 15.45
C GLU A 477 -5.02 -0.41 15.39
N GLU A 478 -4.61 -1.45 16.13
CA GLU A 478 -5.29 -2.74 16.16
C GLU A 478 -6.06 -2.93 17.49
N PRO A 479 -7.34 -2.52 17.57
CA PRO A 479 -8.08 -2.51 18.82
C PRO A 479 -8.25 -3.89 19.44
N TYR A 480 -8.37 -4.95 18.62
CA TYR A 480 -8.48 -6.32 19.14
C TYR A 480 -7.19 -6.78 19.82
N HIS A 481 -6.03 -6.39 19.29
CA HIS A 481 -4.73 -6.63 19.89
C HIS A 481 -4.55 -5.87 21.21
N ALA A 482 -4.92 -4.59 21.23
CA ALA A 482 -4.86 -3.78 22.44
C ALA A 482 -5.76 -4.35 23.56
N ASP A 483 -6.98 -4.78 23.22
CA ASP A 483 -7.91 -5.40 24.16
C ASP A 483 -7.44 -6.78 24.64
N PHE A 484 -6.79 -7.55 23.76
CA PHE A 484 -6.13 -8.79 24.17
C PHE A 484 -5.03 -8.51 25.21
N ALA A 485 -4.15 -7.55 24.96
CA ALA A 485 -3.07 -7.21 25.87
C ALA A 485 -3.59 -6.74 27.25
N ARG A 486 -4.62 -5.89 27.27
CA ARG A 486 -5.26 -5.41 28.52
C ARG A 486 -5.88 -6.56 29.31
N ARG A 487 -6.64 -7.45 28.67
CA ARG A 487 -7.21 -8.63 29.33
C ARG A 487 -6.14 -9.61 29.78
N TYR A 488 -5.08 -9.79 29.00
CA TYR A 488 -3.96 -10.64 29.41
C TYR A 488 -3.34 -10.12 30.71
N TRP A 489 -3.07 -8.81 30.79
CA TRP A 489 -2.57 -8.17 32.00
C TRP A 489 -3.52 -8.31 33.19
N ALA A 490 -4.80 -7.99 33.02
CA ALA A 490 -5.77 -7.93 34.12
C ALA A 490 -6.21 -9.32 34.60
N GLU A 491 -6.47 -10.24 33.68
CA GLU A 491 -7.17 -11.51 33.94
C GLU A 491 -6.25 -12.73 33.87
N THR A 492 -5.19 -12.69 33.05
CA THR A 492 -4.30 -13.86 32.86
C THR A 492 -3.08 -13.81 33.77
N MET A 493 -2.44 -12.64 33.91
CA MET A 493 -1.27 -12.51 34.77
C MET A 493 -1.67 -12.62 36.25
N THR A 494 -0.83 -13.26 37.06
CA THR A 494 -0.98 -13.23 38.52
C THR A 494 -0.49 -11.89 39.08
N ALA A 495 -0.88 -11.57 40.32
CA ALA A 495 -0.38 -10.38 41.00
C ALA A 495 1.16 -10.39 41.15
N ASP A 496 1.75 -11.57 41.36
CA ASP A 496 3.20 -11.74 41.45
C ASP A 496 3.88 -11.48 40.09
N GLN A 497 3.32 -11.99 39.00
CA GLN A 497 3.81 -11.72 37.63
C GLN A 497 3.72 -10.24 37.25
N ARG A 498 2.61 -9.56 37.57
CA ARG A 498 2.49 -8.11 37.37
C ARG A 498 3.52 -7.34 38.20
N SER A 499 3.71 -7.74 39.45
CA SER A 499 4.69 -7.07 40.32
C SER A 499 6.14 -7.30 39.88
N PHE A 500 6.46 -8.48 39.35
CA PHE A 500 7.77 -8.74 38.75
C PHE A 500 7.97 -7.93 37.46
N TRP A 501 6.94 -7.83 36.61
CA TRP A 501 6.96 -6.98 35.43
C TRP A 501 7.24 -5.51 35.80
N GLN A 502 6.56 -4.99 36.83
CA GLN A 502 6.81 -3.65 37.35
C GLN A 502 8.25 -3.48 37.87
N LEU A 503 8.84 -4.49 38.51
CA LEU A 503 10.25 -4.44 38.92
C LEU A 503 11.19 -4.33 37.70
N PHE A 504 10.92 -5.07 36.64
CA PHE A 504 11.66 -4.97 35.38
C PHE A 504 11.50 -3.58 34.73
N MET A 505 10.29 -3.02 34.70
CA MET A 505 10.04 -1.68 34.18
C MET A 505 10.69 -0.57 35.01
N ASP A 506 10.73 -0.72 36.34
CA ASP A 506 11.43 0.20 37.24
C ASP A 506 12.94 0.25 36.97
N MET A 507 13.55 -0.91 36.70
CA MET A 507 14.97 -1.02 36.32
C MET A 507 15.30 -0.17 35.08
N LEU A 508 14.32 -0.07 34.16
CA LEU A 508 14.40 0.69 32.92
C LEU A 508 13.96 2.16 33.09
N SER A 509 13.65 2.58 34.32
CA SER A 509 13.22 3.94 34.69
C SER A 509 11.85 4.38 34.14
N TYR A 510 10.96 3.43 33.85
CA TYR A 510 9.56 3.70 33.49
C TYR A 510 8.69 3.97 34.72
N SER A 511 7.52 4.59 34.49
CA SER A 511 6.48 4.75 35.50
C SER A 511 5.73 3.45 35.77
N THR A 512 5.92 2.84 36.93
CA THR A 512 5.26 1.55 37.26
C THR A 512 3.82 1.67 37.74
N THR A 513 3.35 2.90 37.99
CA THR A 513 1.97 3.20 38.42
C THR A 513 1.03 3.49 37.26
N ASP A 514 1.56 3.64 36.05
CA ASP A 514 0.78 3.85 34.84
C ASP A 514 0.45 2.49 34.21
N GLU A 515 -0.78 2.01 34.40
CA GLU A 515 -1.21 0.71 33.88
C GLU A 515 -1.19 0.67 32.34
N TYR A 516 -1.54 1.78 31.67
CA TYR A 516 -1.49 1.85 30.21
C TYR A 516 -0.07 1.59 29.71
N LEU A 517 0.91 2.27 30.31
CA LEU A 517 2.33 2.07 29.99
C LEU A 517 2.77 0.63 30.26
N MET A 518 2.38 0.03 31.40
CA MET A 518 2.75 -1.35 31.71
C MET A 518 2.22 -2.36 30.69
N VAL A 519 0.98 -2.19 30.23
CA VAL A 519 0.36 -3.06 29.23
C VAL A 519 0.98 -2.86 27.85
N ASN A 520 1.16 -1.60 27.44
CA ASN A 520 1.73 -1.25 26.13
C ASN A 520 3.18 -1.74 25.99
N GLU A 521 3.98 -1.60 27.05
CA GLU A 521 5.35 -2.11 27.10
C GLU A 521 5.40 -3.64 27.14
N LEU A 522 4.48 -4.29 27.89
CA LEU A 522 4.42 -5.75 27.97
C LEU A 522 4.35 -6.38 26.58
N GLN A 523 3.40 -5.97 25.74
CA GLN A 523 3.24 -6.58 24.42
C GLN A 523 4.47 -6.31 23.53
N ALA A 524 5.01 -5.09 23.54
CA ALA A 524 6.15 -4.72 22.71
C ALA A 524 7.39 -5.54 23.08
N TYR A 525 7.68 -5.67 24.37
CA TYR A 525 8.80 -6.45 24.89
C TYR A 525 8.66 -7.97 24.67
N MET A 526 7.43 -8.49 24.67
CA MET A 526 7.20 -9.92 24.36
C MET A 526 7.37 -10.22 22.87
N LEU A 527 7.18 -9.21 22.00
CA LEU A 527 7.16 -9.33 20.55
C LEU A 527 8.39 -8.72 19.85
N GLN A 528 9.29 -8.03 20.57
CA GLN A 528 10.47 -7.39 19.96
C GLN A 528 11.52 -8.38 19.42
N TYR A 529 11.48 -9.63 19.89
CA TYR A 529 12.36 -10.71 19.45
C TYR A 529 11.58 -11.86 18.82
N PRO A 530 12.25 -12.65 17.95
CA PRO A 530 11.73 -13.96 17.59
C PRO A 530 11.44 -14.77 18.85
N GLN A 531 10.34 -15.53 18.84
CA GLN A 531 9.86 -16.26 20.03
C GLN A 531 10.95 -17.12 20.70
N ILE A 532 11.86 -17.69 19.90
CA ILE A 532 12.96 -18.54 20.38
C ILE A 532 14.01 -17.78 21.22
N HIS A 533 14.18 -16.48 21.01
CA HIS A 533 15.16 -15.66 21.74
C HIS A 533 14.64 -15.15 23.09
N ASN A 534 13.32 -15.11 23.29
CA ASN A 534 12.72 -14.60 24.53
C ASN A 534 13.18 -15.40 25.77
N ALA A 535 13.40 -16.71 25.64
CA ALA A 535 13.89 -17.53 26.75
C ALA A 535 15.25 -17.02 27.27
N TRP A 536 16.22 -16.86 26.37
CA TRP A 536 17.55 -16.35 26.74
C TRP A 536 17.48 -14.91 27.27
N TYR A 537 16.73 -14.04 26.59
CA TYR A 537 16.63 -12.64 26.98
C TYR A 537 16.09 -12.49 28.41
N TYR A 538 14.95 -13.12 28.73
CA TYR A 538 14.33 -12.97 30.04
C TYR A 538 14.95 -13.84 31.12
N ASN A 539 15.29 -15.10 30.83
CA ASN A 539 15.76 -16.04 31.86
C ASN A 539 17.27 -15.92 32.14
N THR A 540 18.02 -15.24 31.27
CA THR A 540 19.45 -14.98 31.45
C THR A 540 19.72 -13.49 31.55
N LEU A 541 19.57 -12.73 30.46
CA LEU A 541 20.03 -11.34 30.42
C LEU A 541 19.28 -10.42 31.39
N VAL A 542 17.95 -10.43 31.38
CA VAL A 542 17.12 -9.62 32.28
C VAL A 542 17.30 -10.06 33.72
N ARG A 543 17.35 -11.38 33.98
CA ARG A 543 17.60 -11.93 35.32
C ARG A 543 18.90 -11.39 35.91
N ASP A 544 20.00 -11.46 35.17
CA ASP A 544 21.31 -11.03 35.64
C ASP A 544 21.34 -9.52 35.90
N ARG A 545 20.70 -8.73 35.02
CA ARG A 545 20.56 -7.28 35.21
C ARG A 545 19.74 -6.93 36.44
N LEU A 546 18.63 -7.63 36.69
CA LEU A 546 17.80 -7.43 37.88
C LEU A 546 18.57 -7.77 39.17
N LEU A 547 19.31 -8.88 39.18
CA LEU A 547 20.13 -9.28 40.33
C LEU A 547 21.28 -8.29 40.61
N LEU A 548 21.78 -7.63 39.57
CA LEU A 548 22.78 -6.58 39.69
C LEU A 548 22.18 -5.25 40.18
N ALA A 549 21.01 -4.86 39.65
CA ALA A 549 20.35 -3.61 39.97
C ALA A 549 19.70 -3.61 41.37
N TYR A 550 19.19 -4.76 41.82
CA TYR A 550 18.47 -4.93 43.09
C TYR A 550 19.03 -6.12 43.89
N PRO A 551 20.29 -6.05 44.37
CA PRO A 551 20.92 -7.16 45.08
C PRO A 551 20.15 -7.57 46.35
N GLU A 552 19.46 -6.63 47.00
CA GLU A 552 18.61 -6.86 48.17
C GLU A 552 17.32 -7.65 47.85
N GLN A 553 16.86 -7.62 46.59
CA GLN A 553 15.69 -8.36 46.13
C GLN A 553 16.03 -9.75 45.57
N ARG A 554 17.30 -10.18 45.63
CA ARG A 554 17.76 -11.48 45.11
C ARG A 554 16.86 -12.66 45.50
N PRO A 555 16.49 -12.89 46.78
CA PRO A 555 15.65 -14.03 47.15
C PRO A 555 14.31 -14.03 46.43
N ARG A 556 13.71 -12.84 46.26
CA ARG A 556 12.43 -12.66 45.55
C ARG A 556 12.58 -12.92 44.05
N ILE A 557 13.63 -12.37 43.42
CA ILE A 557 13.90 -12.56 42.00
C ILE A 557 14.13 -14.05 41.69
N GLU A 558 14.96 -14.73 42.47
CA GLU A 558 15.25 -16.15 42.28
C GLU A 558 14.01 -17.02 42.53
N ALA A 559 13.21 -16.71 43.55
CA ALA A 559 11.94 -17.40 43.80
C ALA A 559 10.94 -17.22 42.66
N PHE A 560 10.86 -16.02 42.06
CA PHE A 560 9.98 -15.77 40.92
C PHE A 560 10.33 -16.67 39.73
N TYR A 561 11.60 -16.72 39.32
CA TYR A 561 12.03 -17.57 38.21
C TYR A 561 11.86 -19.06 38.51
N ALA A 562 12.02 -19.49 39.76
CA ALA A 562 11.78 -20.87 40.15
C ALA A 562 10.29 -21.24 40.08
N ALA A 563 9.39 -20.33 40.46
CA ALA A 563 7.94 -20.54 40.42
C ALA A 563 7.33 -20.34 39.01
N ASN A 564 7.98 -19.55 38.15
CA ASN A 564 7.47 -19.13 36.85
C ASN A 564 8.46 -19.42 35.69
N PRO A 565 8.97 -20.66 35.53
CA PRO A 565 10.07 -20.94 34.59
C PRO A 565 9.72 -20.65 33.12
N ASP A 566 8.43 -20.79 32.75
CA ASP A 566 7.93 -20.61 31.38
C ASP A 566 7.12 -19.33 31.17
N PHE A 567 7.03 -18.44 32.17
CA PHE A 567 6.13 -17.29 32.10
C PHE A 567 6.38 -16.44 30.85
N PHE A 568 7.63 -16.02 30.60
CA PHE A 568 7.95 -15.14 29.47
C PHE A 568 7.79 -15.85 28.12
N THR A 569 8.18 -17.12 28.01
CA THR A 569 8.08 -17.88 26.75
C THR A 569 6.63 -18.21 26.41
N ALA A 570 5.80 -18.56 27.40
CA ALA A 570 4.37 -18.79 27.23
C ALA A 570 3.62 -17.49 26.92
N THR A 571 4.00 -16.38 27.58
CA THR A 571 3.44 -15.05 27.30
C THR A 571 3.74 -14.64 25.85
N ALA A 572 5.02 -14.66 25.46
CA ALA A 572 5.42 -14.32 24.10
C ALA A 572 4.74 -15.19 23.04
N ARG A 573 4.58 -16.49 23.29
CA ARG A 573 3.84 -17.38 22.38
C ARG A 573 2.39 -16.93 22.18
N ARG A 574 1.68 -16.62 23.26
CA ARG A 574 0.27 -16.19 23.19
C ARG A 574 0.11 -14.87 22.45
N PHE A 575 0.97 -13.88 22.74
CA PHE A 575 0.99 -12.62 22.00
C PHE A 575 1.30 -12.82 20.52
N ASN A 576 2.25 -13.70 20.18
CA ASN A 576 2.63 -13.94 18.78
C ASN A 576 1.52 -14.66 17.99
N GLN A 577 0.85 -15.64 18.59
CA GLN A 577 -0.31 -16.32 17.99
C GLN A 577 -1.44 -15.32 17.69
N GLU A 578 -1.74 -14.46 18.66
CA GLU A 578 -2.79 -13.47 18.53
C GLU A 578 -2.42 -12.42 17.46
N LEU A 579 -1.22 -11.83 17.54
CA LEU A 579 -0.69 -10.88 16.55
C LEU A 579 -0.78 -11.44 15.14
N PHE A 580 -0.31 -12.68 14.95
CA PHE A 580 -0.29 -13.32 13.64
C PHE A 580 -1.70 -13.58 13.12
N SER A 581 -2.64 -13.97 13.99
CA SER A 581 -4.03 -14.22 13.59
C SER A 581 -4.75 -12.96 13.10
N LEU A 582 -4.43 -11.80 13.67
CA LEU A 582 -5.02 -10.52 13.28
C LEU A 582 -4.32 -9.89 12.08
N THR A 583 -2.98 -9.94 12.04
CA THR A 583 -2.17 -9.06 11.19
C THR A 583 -1.27 -9.79 10.21
N GLY A 584 -1.01 -11.09 10.45
CA GLY A 584 0.06 -11.84 9.79
C GLY A 584 1.48 -11.42 10.17
N LEU A 585 1.67 -10.50 11.12
CA LEU A 585 2.96 -10.17 11.69
C LEU A 585 3.40 -11.24 12.68
N ILE A 586 4.71 -11.37 12.84
CA ILE A 586 5.31 -12.19 13.89
C ILE A 586 6.25 -11.34 14.73
N GLY A 587 6.36 -11.66 16.01
CA GLY A 587 7.37 -11.05 16.89
C GLY A 587 8.78 -11.27 16.34
N GLY A 588 9.61 -10.22 16.39
CA GLY A 588 10.98 -10.21 15.86
C GLY A 588 11.13 -9.87 14.38
N ASP A 589 10.06 -9.94 13.57
CA ASP A 589 10.12 -9.61 12.14
C ASP A 589 8.84 -8.92 11.67
N VAL A 590 8.86 -7.59 11.67
CA VAL A 590 7.76 -6.74 11.16
C VAL A 590 7.91 -6.38 9.68
N ARG A 591 8.99 -6.83 9.05
CA ARG A 591 9.32 -6.49 7.66
C ARG A 591 8.41 -7.26 6.70
N CYS A 592 8.10 -6.65 5.56
CA CYS A 592 7.41 -7.30 4.47
C CYS A 592 8.42 -7.73 3.41
N LEU A 593 9.32 -6.82 3.05
CA LEU A 593 10.36 -7.01 2.06
C LEU A 593 11.73 -7.22 2.72
N VAL A 594 12.43 -8.32 2.42
CA VAL A 594 13.75 -8.63 2.99
C VAL A 594 14.72 -9.02 1.87
N PRO A 595 15.89 -8.38 1.72
CA PRO A 595 16.89 -8.79 0.71
C PRO A 595 17.31 -10.25 0.87
N ALA A 596 17.34 -11.00 -0.23
CA ALA A 596 17.79 -12.39 -0.20
C ALA A 596 19.28 -12.47 0.16
N GLY A 597 19.65 -13.44 1.01
CA GLY A 597 21.04 -13.62 1.45
C GLY A 597 21.45 -12.79 2.67
N ARG A 598 20.62 -11.87 3.15
CA ARG A 598 20.76 -11.33 4.52
C ARG A 598 20.07 -12.32 5.48
N PRO A 599 20.74 -12.81 6.53
CA PRO A 599 20.07 -13.64 7.53
C PRO A 599 18.85 -12.88 8.10
N ALA A 600 17.80 -13.62 8.44
CA ALA A 600 16.78 -13.07 9.31
C ALA A 600 17.45 -12.91 10.68
N ASP A 601 17.97 -11.71 10.96
CA ASP A 601 18.65 -11.37 12.21
C ASP A 601 17.84 -11.74 13.46
#